data_AF-A0AAW3MRD4-F1
#
_entry.id   AF-A0AAW3MRD4-F1
#
_cell.length_a   1.000
_cell.length_b   1.000
_cell.length_c   1.000
_cell.angle_alpha   90.00
_cell.angle_beta   90.00
_cell.angle_gamma   90.00
#
_symmetry.space_group_name_H-M   'P 1'
#
loop_
_entity.id
_entity.type
_entity.pdbx_description
1 polymer ?
#
loop_
_entity_poly.entity_id
_entity_poly.type
_entity_poly.pdbx_seq_one_letter_code
_entity_poly.pdbx_strand_id
1 'polypeptide(L)'
;MYRYKTKPIVVDFRPKEKSMAIVSMLHLIRPSMGKPLRHNVLLNGAPTGQPGVTAIIVRDRRLGWCLLADHPENPGVSVTNGAEDYAEAVCRALECPRLDLAWYELDSEGKFDELHLQSSTAGFAPVLEEGCPPRSLEAFTARVSRLPGGLPEDAVKAVQACLERFSA
;
A
#
# COMPACT_ATOMS: atom_id res chain seq x y z
N MET A 1 -50.63 -15.37 -38.75
CA MET A 1 -49.20 -15.64 -39.05
C MET A 1 -48.38 -14.52 -38.38
N TYR A 2 -47.87 -14.75 -37.17
CA TYR A 2 -47.21 -13.71 -36.37
C TYR A 2 -45.73 -13.60 -36.77
N ARG A 3 -45.31 -12.44 -37.32
CA ARG A 3 -43.92 -12.14 -37.63
C ARG A 3 -43.22 -11.61 -36.37
N TYR A 4 -42.39 -12.43 -35.74
CA TYR A 4 -41.44 -11.96 -34.73
C TYR A 4 -40.34 -11.14 -35.44
N LYS A 5 -40.28 -9.84 -35.15
CA LYS A 5 -39.13 -8.99 -35.52
C LYS A 5 -38.04 -9.21 -34.48
N THR A 6 -37.04 -10.03 -34.79
CA THR A 6 -35.78 -10.09 -34.05
C THR A 6 -35.01 -8.80 -34.28
N LYS A 7 -34.86 -7.97 -33.23
CA LYS A 7 -33.90 -6.86 -33.23
C LYS A 7 -32.51 -7.45 -32.99
N PRO A 8 -31.46 -7.03 -33.71
CA PRO A 8 -30.09 -7.39 -33.35
C PRO A 8 -29.74 -6.74 -32.01
N ILE A 9 -29.32 -7.56 -31.05
CA ILE A 9 -28.68 -7.09 -29.82
C ILE A 9 -27.26 -6.69 -30.22
N VAL A 10 -27.02 -5.38 -30.34
CA VAL A 10 -25.66 -4.84 -30.44
C VAL A 10 -25.09 -4.88 -29.03
N VAL A 11 -24.29 -5.91 -28.75
CA VAL A 11 -23.45 -5.94 -27.55
C VAL A 11 -22.28 -5.01 -27.83
N ASP A 12 -22.36 -3.77 -27.33
CA ASP A 12 -21.26 -2.82 -27.35
C ASP A 12 -20.16 -3.37 -26.41
N PHE A 13 -19.24 -4.18 -26.97
CA PHE A 13 -18.01 -4.59 -26.31
C PHE A 13 -17.08 -3.39 -26.22
N ARG A 14 -17.43 -2.41 -25.38
CA ARG A 14 -16.42 -1.51 -24.86
C ARG A 14 -15.48 -2.37 -24.01
N PRO A 15 -14.18 -2.42 -24.30
CA PRO A 15 -13.25 -3.01 -23.36
C PRO A 15 -13.50 -2.32 -22.01
N LYS A 16 -13.80 -3.10 -20.96
CA LYS A 16 -13.74 -2.58 -19.58
C LYS A 16 -12.39 -1.88 -19.50
N GLU A 17 -12.37 -0.55 -19.37
CA GLU A 17 -11.17 0.15 -18.95
C GLU A 17 -10.65 -0.63 -17.75
N LYS A 18 -9.50 -1.30 -17.90
CA LYS A 18 -8.80 -1.88 -16.76
C LYS A 18 -8.63 -0.71 -15.82
N SER A 19 -9.33 -0.73 -14.70
CA SER A 19 -9.18 0.32 -13.71
C SER A 19 -7.69 0.42 -13.38
N MET A 20 -7.05 1.53 -13.76
CA MET A 20 -5.63 1.70 -13.50
C MET A 20 -5.47 1.85 -12.00
N ALA A 21 -4.81 0.88 -11.38
CA ALA A 21 -4.40 0.99 -10.00
C ALA A 21 -3.49 2.21 -9.85
N ILE A 22 -3.85 3.10 -8.93
CA ILE A 22 -3.06 4.29 -8.62
C ILE A 22 -2.02 3.87 -7.59
N VAL A 23 -0.75 4.11 -7.91
CA VAL A 23 0.37 3.96 -6.99
C VAL A 23 0.68 5.31 -6.36
N SER A 24 0.86 5.36 -5.05
CA SER A 24 1.20 6.56 -4.29
C SER A 24 2.27 6.23 -3.26
N MET A 25 3.13 7.19 -2.96
CA MET A 25 4.22 7.04 -2.00
C MET A 25 4.22 8.23 -1.03
N LEU A 26 4.30 7.96 0.26
CA LEU A 26 4.41 8.97 1.32
C LEU A 26 5.65 8.70 2.17
N HIS A 27 6.42 9.74 2.48
CA HIS A 27 7.54 9.65 3.40
C HIS A 27 7.17 10.30 4.74
N LEU A 28 7.40 9.59 5.84
CA LEU A 28 6.95 9.93 7.19
C LEU A 28 8.17 10.01 8.12
N ILE A 29 8.23 11.02 8.99
CA ILE A 29 9.36 11.27 9.93
C ILE A 29 8.89 11.30 11.38
N ARG A 30 7.62 11.66 11.65
CA ARG A 30 7.02 11.62 12.99
C ARG A 30 5.56 11.20 12.95
N PRO A 31 5.11 10.31 13.85
CA PRO A 31 3.71 9.96 14.02
C PRO A 31 2.86 11.14 14.55
N SER A 32 3.44 12.01 15.38
CA SER A 32 2.74 13.11 16.07
C SER A 32 3.06 14.50 15.50
N MET A 33 2.52 14.86 14.33
CA MET A 33 2.47 16.26 13.87
C MET A 33 1.11 16.58 13.22
N GLY A 34 0.30 17.36 13.95
CA GLY A 34 -1.10 17.69 13.66
C GLY A 34 -1.38 18.62 12.47
N LYS A 35 -0.79 18.43 11.28
CA LYS A 35 -1.29 19.03 10.03
C LYS A 35 -1.05 18.10 8.84
N PRO A 36 -2.05 17.83 7.97
CA PRO A 36 -1.81 17.11 6.72
C PRO A 36 -0.96 17.98 5.78
N LEU A 37 0.23 17.52 5.43
CA LEU A 37 0.90 18.02 4.24
C LEU A 37 0.18 17.40 3.04
N ARG A 38 -0.72 18.17 2.43
CA ARG A 38 -1.17 17.89 1.06
C ARG A 38 0.05 17.91 0.15
N HIS A 39 0.49 16.76 -0.31
CA HIS A 39 1.27 16.65 -1.53
C HIS A 39 0.82 15.38 -2.25
N ASN A 40 -0.30 15.47 -2.96
CA ASN A 40 -0.46 14.60 -4.13
C ASN A 40 0.70 14.91 -5.07
N VAL A 41 1.23 13.91 -5.77
CA VAL A 41 2.20 14.05 -6.87
C VAL A 41 3.66 14.16 -6.40
N LEU A 42 4.51 13.32 -7.01
CA LEU A 42 5.98 13.36 -7.03
C LEU A 42 6.59 14.69 -6.54
N LEU A 43 7.38 14.65 -5.46
CA LEU A 43 8.20 15.76 -5.01
C LEU A 43 9.68 15.42 -5.12
N ASN A 44 10.30 15.85 -6.21
CA ASN A 44 11.73 16.20 -6.23
C ASN A 44 11.92 17.47 -5.39
N GLY A 45 11.95 17.31 -4.07
CA GLY A 45 12.19 18.39 -3.10
C GLY A 45 12.76 17.79 -1.83
N ALA A 46 13.94 18.26 -1.43
CA ALA A 46 14.76 17.62 -0.40
C ALA A 46 14.01 17.44 0.94
N PRO A 47 14.09 16.25 1.57
CA PRO A 47 13.62 16.06 2.93
C PRO A 47 14.35 17.00 3.89
N THR A 48 13.63 17.80 4.67
CA THR A 48 14.17 18.41 5.87
C THR A 48 14.26 17.32 6.95
N GLY A 49 15.34 16.52 6.90
CA GLY A 49 15.58 15.35 7.75
C GLY A 49 15.43 14.02 6.99
N GLN A 50 16.25 13.01 7.30
CA GLN A 50 16.17 11.70 6.65
C GLN A 50 14.78 11.07 6.88
N PRO A 51 14.09 10.57 5.83
CA PRO A 51 12.79 9.92 5.97
C PRO A 51 12.91 8.65 6.83
N GLY A 52 12.06 8.50 7.83
CA GLY A 52 12.10 7.37 8.76
C GLY A 52 11.21 6.19 8.33
N VAL A 53 10.04 6.47 7.77
CA VAL A 53 9.10 5.44 7.26
C VAL A 53 8.62 5.82 5.86
N THR A 54 8.55 4.86 4.93
CA THR A 54 7.91 5.04 3.62
C THR A 54 6.61 4.25 3.55
N ALA A 55 5.50 4.90 3.25
CA ALA A 55 4.25 4.24 2.90
C ALA A 55 4.13 4.08 1.38
N ILE A 56 4.02 2.85 0.90
CA ILE A 56 3.72 2.51 -0.51
C ILE A 56 2.26 2.09 -0.57
N ILE A 57 1.46 2.80 -1.36
CA ILE A 57 0.01 2.61 -1.44
C ILE A 57 -0.37 2.26 -2.88
N VAL A 58 -1.15 1.19 -3.04
CA VAL A 58 -1.77 0.83 -4.32
C VAL A 58 -3.26 0.72 -4.14
N ARG A 59 -4.03 1.38 -4.99
CA ARG A 59 -5.50 1.45 -4.87
C ARG A 59 -6.21 1.42 -6.22
N ASP A 60 -7.36 0.79 -6.26
CA ASP A 60 -8.36 0.95 -7.32
C ASP A 60 -9.60 1.64 -6.73
N ARG A 61 -9.86 2.89 -7.14
CA ARG A 61 -11.00 3.80 -6.83
C ARG A 61 -11.44 3.93 -5.37
N ARG A 62 -11.56 2.85 -4.61
CA ARG A 62 -11.96 2.76 -3.20
C ARG A 62 -11.18 1.73 -2.37
N LEU A 63 -10.62 0.67 -2.96
CA LEU A 63 -9.95 -0.39 -2.20
C LEU A 63 -8.49 -0.53 -2.62
N GLY A 64 -7.64 -0.98 -1.71
CA GLY A 64 -6.24 -1.16 -2.00
C GLY A 64 -5.45 -1.81 -0.89
N TRP A 65 -4.14 -1.60 -0.93
CA TRP A 65 -3.22 -2.00 0.12
C TRP A 65 -2.18 -0.91 0.37
N CYS A 66 -1.60 -0.94 1.56
CA CYS A 66 -0.54 -0.06 2.00
C CYS A 66 0.56 -0.88 2.68
N LEU A 67 1.81 -0.67 2.28
CA LEU A 67 3.00 -1.16 2.95
C LEU A 67 3.69 0.00 3.67
N LEU A 68 3.87 -0.12 4.99
CA LEU A 68 4.69 0.78 5.79
C LEU A 68 6.09 0.19 5.93
N ALA A 69 7.08 0.79 5.30
CA ALA A 69 8.48 0.37 5.35
C ALA A 69 9.27 1.21 6.35
N ASP A 70 9.75 0.58 7.42
CA ASP A 70 10.50 1.20 8.52
C ASP A 70 11.99 1.25 8.22
N HIS A 71 12.54 2.38 7.74
CA HIS A 71 13.94 2.41 7.28
C HIS A 71 14.90 2.16 8.46
N PRO A 72 16.07 1.50 8.24
CA PRO A 72 17.02 1.22 9.33
C PRO A 72 17.53 2.47 10.04
N GLU A 73 17.56 3.59 9.30
CA GLU A 73 18.00 4.90 9.77
C GLU A 73 16.87 5.72 10.41
N ASN A 74 15.69 5.13 10.68
CA ASN A 74 14.53 5.87 11.20
C ASN A 74 14.88 6.59 12.51
N PRO A 75 14.95 7.94 12.53
CA PRO A 75 15.28 8.70 13.74
C PRO A 75 14.06 8.87 14.65
N GLY A 76 12.89 8.35 14.23
CA GLY A 76 11.61 8.47 14.90
C GLY A 76 11.19 7.18 15.61
N VAL A 77 9.88 6.94 15.63
CA VAL A 77 9.29 5.74 16.22
C VAL A 77 9.21 4.65 15.15
N SER A 78 9.59 3.43 15.48
CA SER A 78 9.47 2.28 14.56
C SER A 78 8.03 2.07 14.11
N VAL A 79 7.82 1.43 12.96
CA VAL A 79 6.47 1.10 12.50
C VAL A 79 5.76 0.23 13.54
N THR A 80 6.44 -0.75 14.14
CA THR A 80 5.88 -1.59 15.20
C THR A 80 5.26 -0.79 16.36
N ASN A 81 5.90 0.30 16.77
CA ASN A 81 5.45 1.12 17.91
C ASN A 81 4.55 2.29 17.49
N GLY A 82 4.61 2.73 16.23
CA GLY A 82 3.90 3.90 15.70
C GLY A 82 2.86 3.58 14.63
N ALA A 83 2.53 2.30 14.41
CA ALA A 83 1.73 1.84 13.28
C ALA A 83 0.38 2.54 13.17
N GLU A 84 -0.30 2.77 14.29
CA GLU A 84 -1.60 3.44 14.30
C GLU A 84 -1.49 4.88 13.80
N ASP A 85 -0.53 5.63 14.32
CA ASP A 85 -0.31 7.02 13.94
C ASP A 85 0.12 7.15 12.47
N TYR A 86 0.97 6.24 11.99
CA TYR A 86 1.35 6.18 10.58
C TYR A 86 0.15 5.85 9.69
N ALA A 87 -0.68 4.89 10.08
CA ALA A 87 -1.90 4.54 9.36
C ALA A 87 -2.91 5.69 9.35
N GLU A 88 -3.04 6.46 10.44
CA GLU A 88 -3.86 7.67 10.48
C GLU A 88 -3.34 8.75 9.54
N ALA A 89 -2.03 8.96 9.49
CA ALA A 89 -1.42 9.92 8.58
C ALA A 89 -1.71 9.55 7.11
N VAL A 90 -1.58 8.27 6.77
CA VAL A 90 -1.92 7.71 5.45
C VAL A 90 -3.40 7.91 5.14
N CYS A 91 -4.31 7.53 6.05
CA CYS A 91 -5.76 7.68 5.85
C CYS A 91 -6.18 9.14 5.69
N ARG A 92 -5.58 10.04 6.47
CA ARG A 92 -5.83 11.48 6.38
C ARG A 92 -5.35 12.05 5.04
N ALA A 93 -4.17 11.65 4.58
CA ALA A 93 -3.64 12.10 3.29
C ALA A 93 -4.49 11.60 2.11
N LEU A 94 -5.04 10.40 2.24
CA LEU A 94 -5.82 9.74 1.20
C LEU A 94 -7.32 10.00 1.27
N GLU A 95 -7.78 10.73 2.30
CA GLU A 95 -9.19 10.96 2.63
C GLU A 95 -10.02 9.67 2.60
N CYS A 96 -9.49 8.58 3.18
CA CYS A 96 -10.13 7.26 3.18
C CYS A 96 -10.19 6.63 4.60
N PRO A 97 -11.13 5.70 4.84
CA PRO A 97 -11.15 4.86 6.04
C PRO A 97 -9.96 3.92 6.09
N ARG A 98 -9.53 3.51 7.29
CA ARG A 98 -8.51 2.46 7.47
C ARG A 98 -8.90 1.14 6.81
N LEU A 99 -10.19 0.81 6.82
CA LEU A 99 -10.74 -0.45 6.26
C LEU A 99 -10.67 -0.54 4.73
N ASP A 100 -10.43 0.56 4.05
CA ASP A 100 -10.31 0.58 2.59
C ASP A 100 -8.94 0.06 2.12
N LEU A 101 -8.00 -0.18 3.05
CA LEU A 101 -6.66 -0.67 2.79
C LEU A 101 -6.40 -1.96 3.57
N ALA A 102 -5.83 -2.96 2.91
CA ALA A 102 -5.08 -4.00 3.58
C ALA A 102 -3.71 -3.44 3.98
N TRP A 103 -3.29 -3.65 5.23
CA TRP A 103 -2.07 -3.04 5.77
C TRP A 103 -0.97 -4.07 5.94
N TYR A 104 0.25 -3.64 5.63
CA TYR A 104 1.45 -4.43 5.74
C TYR A 104 2.58 -3.58 6.33
N GLU A 105 3.51 -4.25 6.99
CA GLU A 105 4.78 -3.69 7.46
C GLU A 105 5.92 -4.35 6.70
N LEU A 106 6.94 -3.56 6.37
CA LEU A 106 8.29 -4.02 6.07
C LEU A 106 9.18 -3.54 7.21
N ASP A 107 9.60 -4.46 8.07
CA ASP A 107 10.39 -4.15 9.26
C ASP A 107 11.85 -3.84 8.91
N SER A 108 12.62 -3.43 9.93
CA SER A 108 14.03 -3.09 9.79
C SER A 108 14.94 -4.27 9.42
N GLU A 109 14.45 -5.51 9.48
CA GLU A 109 15.16 -6.72 9.07
C GLU A 109 14.78 -7.16 7.64
N GLY A 110 13.99 -6.36 6.93
CA GLY A 110 13.52 -6.67 5.58
C GLY A 110 12.45 -7.76 5.55
N LYS A 111 11.68 -7.93 6.63
CA LYS A 111 10.62 -8.92 6.75
C LYS A 111 9.24 -8.29 6.58
N PHE A 112 8.34 -9.04 5.95
CA PHE A 112 6.98 -8.60 5.67
C PHE A 112 5.97 -9.20 6.66
N ASP A 113 5.20 -8.33 7.32
CA ASP A 113 4.09 -8.71 8.20
C ASP A 113 2.79 -8.06 7.74
N GLU A 114 1.67 -8.74 8.00
CA GLU A 114 0.35 -8.14 7.98
C GLU A 114 0.15 -7.27 9.20
N LEU A 115 -0.34 -6.07 8.99
CA LEU A 115 -0.68 -5.12 10.02
C LEU A 115 -2.20 -5.11 10.22
N HIS A 116 -2.64 -5.54 11.40
CA HIS A 116 -4.04 -5.62 11.79
C HIS A 116 -4.39 -4.41 12.65
N LEU A 117 -5.11 -3.45 12.06
CA LEU A 117 -5.53 -2.21 12.74
C LEU A 117 -7.00 -2.34 13.18
N GLN A 118 -7.26 -3.15 14.20
CA GLN A 118 -8.59 -3.26 14.81
C GLN A 118 -8.64 -2.46 16.11
N SER A 119 -9.57 -1.50 16.21
CA SER A 119 -9.73 -0.65 17.40
C SER A 119 -8.48 0.21 17.70
N SER A 120 -8.14 0.39 18.97
CA SER A 120 -7.02 1.18 19.50
C SER A 120 -5.73 0.37 19.71
N THR A 121 -5.57 -0.73 18.97
CA THR A 121 -4.36 -1.56 19.04
C THR A 121 -3.94 -2.05 17.66
N ALA A 122 -2.67 -1.89 17.32
CA ALA A 122 -2.03 -2.57 16.20
C ALA A 122 -1.63 -4.01 16.57
N GLY A 123 -1.95 -4.96 15.69
CA GLY A 123 -1.46 -6.33 15.73
C GLY A 123 -0.62 -6.65 14.50
N PHE A 124 0.33 -7.57 14.64
CA PHE A 124 1.22 -7.99 13.56
C PHE A 124 1.15 -9.50 13.39
N ALA A 125 1.07 -9.96 12.15
CA ALA A 125 1.08 -11.38 11.82
C ALA A 125 2.00 -11.64 10.64
N PRO A 126 2.75 -12.75 10.61
CA PRO A 126 3.62 -13.05 9.49
C PRO A 126 2.83 -13.18 8.19
N VAL A 127 3.34 -12.60 7.10
CA VAL A 127 2.80 -12.91 5.77
C VAL A 127 3.19 -14.35 5.42
N LEU A 128 2.16 -15.20 5.25
CA LEU A 128 2.30 -16.61 4.93
C LEU A 128 1.62 -16.92 3.60
N GLU A 129 2.34 -17.60 2.72
CA GLU A 129 1.83 -18.04 1.42
C GLU A 129 2.29 -19.47 1.11
N GLU A 130 1.41 -20.24 0.48
CA GLU A 130 1.72 -21.61 0.11
C GLU A 130 2.89 -21.64 -0.90
N GLY A 131 3.92 -22.42 -0.59
CA GLY A 131 5.11 -22.54 -1.44
C GLY A 131 6.09 -21.37 -1.36
N CYS A 132 5.88 -20.39 -0.47
CA CYS A 132 6.80 -19.28 -0.24
C CYS A 132 7.44 -19.35 1.16
N PRO A 133 8.69 -18.88 1.33
CA PRO A 133 9.24 -18.65 2.66
C PRO A 133 8.39 -17.63 3.45
N PRO A 134 8.16 -17.84 4.77
CA PRO A 134 7.44 -16.87 5.60
C PRO A 134 8.09 -15.49 5.60
N ARG A 135 7.26 -14.44 5.63
CA ARG A 135 7.69 -13.03 5.73
C ARG A 135 8.64 -12.58 4.61
N SER A 136 8.63 -13.25 3.46
CA SER A 136 9.52 -12.96 2.33
C SER A 136 8.86 -12.05 1.27
N LEU A 137 9.68 -11.49 0.37
CA LEU A 137 9.18 -10.72 -0.77
C LEU A 137 8.26 -11.57 -1.67
N GLU A 138 8.55 -12.86 -1.85
CA GLU A 138 7.73 -13.78 -2.62
C GLU A 138 6.35 -13.97 -1.98
N ALA A 139 6.31 -14.20 -0.66
CA ALA A 139 5.04 -14.32 0.07
C ALA A 139 4.23 -13.02 0.03
N PHE A 140 4.88 -11.88 0.26
CA PHE A 140 4.24 -10.56 0.13
C PHE A 140 3.68 -10.34 -1.27
N THR A 141 4.49 -10.56 -2.31
CA THR A 141 4.11 -10.39 -3.71
C THR A 141 2.91 -11.26 -4.08
N ALA A 142 2.94 -12.54 -3.70
CA ALA A 142 1.85 -13.47 -3.97
C ALA A 142 0.55 -13.05 -3.26
N ARG A 143 0.65 -12.58 -2.01
CA ARG A 143 -0.48 -12.05 -1.23
C ARG A 143 -1.11 -10.83 -1.90
N VAL A 144 -0.34 -9.76 -2.14
CA VAL A 144 -0.89 -8.48 -2.62
C VAL A 144 -1.32 -8.53 -4.09
N SER A 145 -0.77 -9.45 -4.89
CA SER A 145 -1.21 -9.68 -6.28
C SER A 145 -2.67 -10.13 -6.38
N ARG A 146 -3.25 -10.70 -5.31
CA ARG A 146 -4.66 -11.12 -5.25
C ARG A 146 -5.59 -10.03 -4.73
N LEU A 147 -5.06 -8.91 -4.25
CA LEU A 147 -5.86 -7.80 -3.72
C LEU A 147 -6.33 -6.86 -4.84
N PRO A 148 -7.39 -6.07 -4.58
CA PRO A 148 -7.74 -4.95 -5.44
C PRO A 148 -6.52 -4.05 -5.71
N GLY A 149 -6.33 -3.69 -6.98
CA GLY A 149 -5.16 -2.95 -7.45
C GLY A 149 -3.95 -3.82 -7.82
N GLY A 150 -3.86 -5.06 -7.32
CA GLY A 150 -2.79 -6.00 -7.62
C GLY A 150 -1.40 -5.46 -7.24
N LEU A 151 -0.38 -5.80 -8.03
CA LEU A 151 0.99 -5.30 -7.85
C LEU A 151 1.52 -4.68 -9.16
N PRO A 152 1.22 -3.39 -9.42
CA PRO A 152 1.73 -2.68 -10.59
C PRO A 152 3.26 -2.57 -10.56
N GLU A 153 3.88 -2.44 -11.74
CA GLU A 153 5.34 -2.39 -11.89
C GLU A 153 6.00 -1.27 -11.04
N ASP A 154 5.36 -0.10 -10.94
CA ASP A 154 5.85 1.00 -10.12
C ASP A 154 5.86 0.67 -8.63
N ALA A 155 4.89 -0.12 -8.16
CA ALA A 155 4.86 -0.59 -6.78
C ALA A 155 5.97 -1.62 -6.52
N VAL A 156 6.24 -2.53 -7.48
CA VAL A 156 7.37 -3.46 -7.39
C VAL A 156 8.68 -2.70 -7.22
N LYS A 157 8.94 -1.70 -8.06
CA LYS A 157 10.15 -0.87 -7.99
C LYS A 157 10.28 -0.16 -6.65
N ALA A 158 9.18 0.39 -6.13
CA ALA A 158 9.18 1.07 -4.83
C ALA A 158 9.49 0.11 -3.67
N VAL A 159 8.93 -1.10 -3.67
CA VAL A 159 9.18 -2.13 -2.65
C VAL A 159 10.63 -2.61 -2.71
N GLN A 160 11.15 -2.88 -3.91
CA GLN A 160 12.55 -3.27 -4.12
C GLN A 160 13.52 -2.17 -3.65
N ALA A 161 13.25 -0.92 -3.98
CA ALA A 161 14.07 0.21 -3.51
C ALA A 161 14.07 0.36 -1.98
N CYS A 162 12.97 -0.02 -1.31
CA CYS A 162 12.97 -0.10 0.15
C CYS A 162 13.85 -1.26 0.63
N LEU A 163 13.67 -2.47 0.09
CA LEU A 163 14.47 -3.65 0.42
C LEU A 163 15.97 -3.44 0.25
N GLU A 164 16.40 -2.82 -0.86
CA GLU A 164 17.82 -2.54 -1.12
C GLU A 164 18.46 -1.70 -0.02
N ARG A 165 17.70 -0.76 0.57
CA ARG A 165 18.16 0.07 1.69
C ARG A 165 18.34 -0.70 3.00
N PHE A 166 17.68 -1.86 3.17
CA PHE A 166 17.87 -2.74 4.33
C PHE A 166 19.10 -3.66 4.17
N SER A 167 19.52 -3.92 2.94
CA SER A 167 20.66 -4.80 2.63
C SER A 167 22.00 -4.08 2.45
N ALA A 168 22.02 -2.74 2.49
CA ALA A 168 23.20 -1.90 2.34
C ALA A 168 23.86 -1.61 3.70
#